data_AF-A0A8C1G1R8-F1
#
_entry.id   AF-A0A8C1G1R8-F1
#
_cell.length_a   1.000
_cell.length_b   1.000
_cell.length_c   1.000
_cell.angle_alpha   90.00
_cell.angle_beta   90.00
_cell.angle_gamma   90.00
#
_symmetry.space_group_name_H-M   'P 1'
#
loop_
_entity.id
_entity.type
_entity.pdbx_description
1 polymer ?
#
loop_
_entity_poly.entity_id
_entity_poly.type
_entity_poly.pdbx_seq_one_letter_code
_entity_poly.pdbx_strand_id
1 'polypeptide(L)' 'MELLVFGILLSVTFSAVQGVTPRCCVETIKRFPLEILMKVSKYEVQTSHGACAIDALM' A
#
# COMPACT_ATOMS: atom_id res chain seq x y z
N MET A 1 -31.02 21.10 10.86
CA MET A 1 -29.72 21.09 11.57
C MET A 1 -29.14 19.68 11.59
N GLU A 2 -29.90 18.69 12.05
CA GLU A 2 -29.53 17.25 12.10
C GLU A 2 -28.95 16.68 10.79
N LEU A 3 -29.62 16.86 9.64
CA LEU A 3 -29.14 16.33 8.34
C LEU A 3 -27.81 16.92 7.89
N LEU A 4 -27.54 18.19 8.21
CA LEU A 4 -26.28 18.86 7.86
C LEU A 4 -25.14 18.32 8.71
N VAL A 5 -25.38 18.14 10.01
CA VAL A 5 -24.42 17.53 10.93
C VAL A 5 -24.10 16.09 10.51
N PHE A 6 -25.13 15.32 10.13
CA PHE A 6 -24.98 13.96 9.65
C PHE A 6 -24.18 13.89 8.33
N GLY A 7 -24.43 14.81 7.40
CA GLY A 7 -23.69 14.92 6.13
C GLY A 7 -22.21 15.25 6.33
N ILE A 8 -21.89 16.15 7.27
CA ILE A 8 -20.50 16.51 7.62
C ILE A 8 -19.79 15.32 8.28
N LEU A 9 -20.48 14.58 9.15
CA LEU A 9 -19.90 13.40 9.82
C LEU A 9 -19.56 12.30 8.80
N LEU A 10 -20.44 12.06 7.83
CA LEU A 10 -20.22 11.09 6.76
C LEU A 10 -19.08 11.50 5.82
N SER A 11 -18.97 12.78 5.46
CA SER A 11 -17.90 13.25 4.57
C SER A 11 -16.52 13.19 5.23
N VAL A 12 -16.40 13.54 6.51
CA VAL A 12 -15.15 13.45 7.27
C VAL A 12 -14.72 11.99 7.42
N THR A 13 -15.64 11.09 7.75
CA THR A 13 -15.33 9.65 7.87
C THR A 13 -14.95 9.04 6.52
N PHE A 14 -15.63 9.39 5.42
CA PHE A 14 -15.29 8.89 4.09
C PHE A 14 -13.92 9.40 3.60
N SER A 15 -13.61 10.67 3.88
CA SER A 15 -12.31 11.28 3.52
C SER A 15 -11.16 10.67 4.31
N ALA A 16 -11.39 10.29 5.57
CA ALA A 16 -10.41 9.59 6.40
C ALA A 16 -10.16 8.13 5.93
N VAL A 17 -11.14 7.51 5.27
CA VAL A 17 -11.06 6.12 4.76
C VAL A 17 -10.50 6.04 3.34
N GLN A 18 -10.35 7.17 2.63
CA GLN A 18 -9.50 7.26 1.43
C GLN A 18 -8.02 7.18 1.83
N GLY A 19 -7.66 6.09 2.50
CA GLY A 19 -6.28 5.72 2.74
C GLY A 19 -5.56 5.57 1.40
N VAL A 20 -4.33 6.05 1.36
CA VAL A 20 -3.41 5.86 0.23
C VAL A 20 -3.48 4.38 -0.19
N THR A 21 -3.92 4.12 -1.42
CA THR A 21 -3.96 2.74 -1.93
C THR A 21 -2.57 2.15 -1.81
N PRO A 22 -2.40 1.04 -1.07
CA PRO A 22 -1.07 0.47 -0.86
C PRO A 22 -0.55 -0.05 -2.20
N ARG A 23 0.70 0.30 -2.51
CA ARG A 23 1.39 -0.28 -3.68
C ARG A 23 1.79 -1.69 -3.31
N CYS A 24 1.20 -2.68 -3.99
CA CYS A 24 1.50 -4.09 -3.77
C CYS A 24 2.25 -4.68 -4.96
N CYS A 25 3.34 -5.40 -4.69
CA CYS A 25 3.91 -6.37 -5.61
C CYS A 25 2.90 -7.51 -5.84
N VAL A 26 2.69 -7.84 -7.11
CA VAL A 26 1.79 -8.93 -7.54
C VAL A 26 2.53 -10.17 -8.03
N GLU A 27 3.83 -10.03 -8.31
CA GLU A 27 4.74 -11.07 -8.78
C GLU A 27 6.14 -10.83 -8.20
N THR A 28 6.94 -11.89 -8.06
CA THR A 28 8.35 -11.81 -7.70
C THR A 28 9.23 -12.46 -8.76
N ILE A 29 10.37 -11.84 -9.03
CA ILE A 29 11.41 -12.41 -9.90
C ILE A 29 12.49 -13.02 -9.00
N LYS A 30 12.84 -14.29 -9.23
CA LYS A 30 13.83 -14.99 -8.39
C LYS A 30 15.28 -14.76 -8.83
N ARG A 31 15.50 -14.30 -10.06
CA ARG A 31 16.84 -14.14 -10.64
C ARG A 31 17.01 -12.70 -11.13
N PHE A 32 17.78 -11.93 -10.38
CA PHE A 32 18.22 -10.61 -10.78
C PHE A 32 19.68 -10.63 -11.22
N PRO A 33 20.03 -9.92 -12.30
CA PRO A 33 21.42 -9.62 -12.60
C PRO A 33 22.09 -8.97 -11.38
N LEU A 34 23.29 -9.45 -11.01
CA LEU A 34 24.04 -8.95 -9.85
C LEU A 34 24.27 -7.44 -9.91
N GLU A 35 24.50 -6.92 -11.12
CA GLU A 35 24.70 -5.50 -11.39
C GLU A 35 23.51 -4.61 -10.99
N ILE A 36 22.29 -5.16 -10.98
CA ILE A 36 21.08 -4.45 -10.53
C ILE A 36 21.03 -4.48 -9.00
N LEU A 37 21.30 -5.64 -8.40
CA LEU A 37 21.33 -5.80 -6.93
C LEU A 37 22.36 -4.86 -6.28
N MET A 38 23.51 -4.65 -6.91
CA MET A 38 24.55 -3.72 -6.42
C MET A 38 24.15 -2.24 -6.49
N LYS A 39 23.09 -1.89 -7.22
CA LYS A 39 22.57 -0.51 -7.32
C LYS A 39 21.43 -0.23 -6.33
N VAL A 40 20.95 -1.25 -5.63
CA VAL A 40 19.86 -1.11 -4.66
C VAL A 40 20.36 -0.34 -3.44
N SER A 41 19.76 0.81 -3.16
CA SER A 41 20.07 1.65 -2.01
C SER A 41 19.04 1.54 -0.87
N LYS A 42 17.84 1.05 -1.19
CA LYS A 42 16.73 0.85 -0.25
C LYS A 42 15.92 -0.35 -0.71
N TYR A 43 15.36 -1.08 0.25
CA TYR A 43 14.33 -2.07 0.01
C TYR A 43 13.17 -1.88 0.98
N GLU A 44 12.02 -2.45 0.64
CA GLU A 44 10.85 -2.54 1.51
C GLU A 44 10.32 -3.97 1.54
N VAL A 45 9.92 -4.41 2.73
CA VAL A 45 9.35 -5.74 2.94
C VAL A 45 7.84 -5.64 2.85
N GLN A 46 7.27 -6.35 1.90
CA GLN A 46 5.83 -6.55 1.78
C GLN A 46 5.46 -7.88 2.42
N THR A 47 4.43 -7.88 3.26
CA THR A 47 3.85 -9.10 3.84
C THR A 47 2.45 -9.33 3.28
N SER A 48 2.09 -10.61 3.17
CA SER A 48 0.77 -11.10 2.75
C SER A 48 -0.31 -10.95 3.83
N HIS A 49 0.05 -10.52 5.03
CA HIS A 49 -0.82 -10.50 6.22
C HIS A 49 -1.62 -9.19 6.36
N GLY A 50 -1.89 -8.48 5.26
CA GLY A 50 -2.51 -7.16 5.28
C GLY A 50 -3.21 -6.82 3.97
N ALA A 51 -2.90 -5.65 3.42
CA ALA A 51 -3.55 -5.18 2.19
C ALA A 51 -3.03 -5.85 0.89
N CYS A 52 -1.90 -6.56 0.96
CA CYS A 52 -1.26 -7.20 -0.19
C CYS A 52 -1.39 -8.73 -0.11
N ALA A 53 -1.43 -9.41 -1.27
CA ALA A 53 -1.73 -10.84 -1.36
C ALA A 53 -0.51 -11.77 -1.22
N ILE A 54 0.72 -11.25 -1.38
CA ILE A 54 1.95 -12.04 -1.39
C ILE A 54 3.03 -11.41 -0.52
N ASP A 55 3.96 -12.24 -0.05
CA ASP A 55 5.21 -11.78 0.54
C ASP A 55 6.19 -11.38 -0.58
N ALA A 56 6.81 -10.20 -0.48
CA ALA A 56 7.75 -9.70 -1.48
C ALA A 56 8.80 -8.76 -0.88
N LEU A 57 9.89 -8.56 -1.63
CA LEU A 57 10.92 -7.56 -1.37
C LEU A 57 10.96 -6.61 -2.56
N MET A 58 10.70 -5.32 -2.35
CA MET A 58 10.77 -4.29 -3.40
C MET A 58 11.96 -3.37 -3.22
#